data_AF-A0A931UZK5-F1
#
_entry.id   AF-A0A931UZK5-F1
#
_cell.length_a   1.000
_cell.length_b   1.000
_cell.length_c   1.000
_cell.angle_alpha   90.00
_cell.angle_beta   90.00
_cell.angle_gamma   90.00
#
_symmetry.space_group_name_H-M   'P 1'
#
loop_
_entity.id
_entity.type
_entity.pdbx_description
1 polymer ?
#
loop_
_entity_poly.entity_id
_entity_poly.type
_entity_poly.pdbx_seq_one_letter_code
_entity_poly.pdbx_strand_id
1 'polypeptide(L)'
;MRRYDVVIVVALAGSALSGSSACRIGGASPVGYGGPGGNALISPTSTASTSAHVGQFSFPAPPPKASGTIILTSVGGATLDGVAGELAKYLKRAKYEQLGWYYYPEGFVVATRLEQIEATGKPKQPASKRWSPAFPEPDKWWERVLATIHIAPGRFRVFAFIVTKDLGGVSPPVERETAEAWSSGGLKMFPSDLKGKPFTADHHVHGYAYVYEQANADETPELVDGLSVHDHLVAAGLGHFVGE
;
A
#
# COMPACT_ATOMS: atom_id res chain seq x y z
N MET A 1 34.65 -18.21 35.58
CA MET A 1 33.31 -18.68 35.16
C MET A 1 32.28 -18.13 36.14
N ARG A 2 31.54 -17.08 35.78
CA ARG A 2 30.44 -16.53 36.60
C ARG A 2 29.12 -16.93 35.94
N ARG A 3 28.29 -17.66 36.66
CA ARG A 3 26.91 -18.00 36.27
C ARG A 3 26.04 -16.77 36.58
N TYR A 4 25.26 -16.31 35.61
CA TYR A 4 24.17 -15.38 35.83
C TYR A 4 22.88 -16.19 35.85
N ASP A 5 22.19 -16.19 36.99
CA ASP A 5 20.82 -16.69 37.10
C ASP A 5 19.87 -15.62 36.55
N VAL A 6 19.14 -15.95 35.49
CA VAL A 6 18.08 -15.11 34.94
C VAL A 6 16.76 -15.62 35.53
N VAL A 7 16.15 -14.80 36.39
CA VAL A 7 14.80 -15.04 36.94
C VAL A 7 13.80 -14.33 36.02
N ILE A 8 12.90 -15.08 35.38
CA ILE A 8 11.81 -14.54 34.57
C ILE A 8 10.51 -14.63 35.38
N VAL A 9 9.90 -13.48 35.63
CA VAL A 9 8.57 -13.36 36.25
C VAL A 9 7.53 -13.26 35.13
N VAL A 10 6.64 -14.26 35.03
CA VAL A 10 5.51 -14.26 34.10
C VAL A 10 4.28 -13.78 34.85
N ALA A 11 3.71 -12.65 34.43
CA ALA A 11 2.41 -12.17 34.91
C ALA A 11 1.32 -12.52 33.88
N LEU A 12 0.32 -13.29 34.32
CA LEU A 12 -0.91 -13.60 33.57
C LEU A 12 -2.10 -12.93 34.26
N ALA A 13 -2.90 -12.19 33.49
CA ALA A 13 -4.35 -11.96 33.63
C ALA A 13 -4.72 -10.71 32.80
N GLY A 14 -5.84 -10.61 32.08
CA GLY A 14 -6.95 -11.51 31.85
C GLY A 14 -7.90 -10.82 30.85
N SER A 15 -8.43 -11.58 29.90
CA SER A 15 -9.37 -11.09 28.88
C SER A 15 -10.80 -11.03 29.42
N ALA A 16 -11.51 -9.93 29.15
CA ALA A 16 -12.96 -9.86 29.30
C ALA A 16 -13.59 -9.59 27.92
N LEU A 17 -14.38 -10.56 27.46
CA LEU A 17 -15.22 -10.52 26.27
C LEU A 17 -16.56 -9.84 26.60
N SER A 18 -17.04 -8.94 25.74
CA SER A 18 -18.48 -8.66 25.62
C SER A 18 -18.79 -8.04 24.26
N GLY A 19 -19.58 -8.74 23.45
CA GLY A 19 -20.07 -8.25 22.17
C GLY A 19 -20.77 -9.36 21.39
N SER A 20 -22.08 -9.47 21.55
CA SER A 20 -22.96 -10.19 20.61
C SER A 20 -24.37 -9.64 20.73
N SER A 21 -24.71 -8.69 19.85
CA SER A 21 -26.09 -8.30 19.58
C SER A 21 -26.57 -9.07 18.36
N ALA A 22 -27.50 -10.00 18.58
CA ALA A 22 -28.28 -10.63 17.52
C ALA A 22 -29.63 -9.92 17.41
N CYS A 23 -29.99 -9.43 16.23
CA CYS A 23 -31.35 -8.98 15.92
C CYS A 23 -32.03 -10.01 15.01
N ARG A 24 -33.17 -10.52 15.49
CA ARG A 24 -33.98 -11.58 14.89
C ARG A 24 -34.94 -11.07 13.81
N ILE A 25 -35.27 -11.97 12.89
CA ILE A 25 -36.29 -11.88 11.85
C ILE A 25 -37.69 -12.26 12.40
N GLY A 26 -38.73 -11.61 11.85
CA GLY A 26 -40.16 -11.98 11.91
C GLY A 26 -41.02 -10.74 12.22
N GLY A 27 -42.08 -10.38 11.52
CA GLY A 27 -42.90 -10.99 10.48
C GLY A 27 -44.35 -10.53 10.74
N ALA A 28 -44.98 -9.81 9.81
CA ALA A 28 -46.44 -9.60 9.78
C ALA A 28 -46.89 -8.98 8.44
N SER A 29 -47.77 -9.67 7.75
CA SER A 29 -48.57 -9.17 6.61
C SER A 29 -49.66 -8.19 7.11
N PRO A 30 -50.26 -7.38 6.21
CA PRO A 30 -51.60 -7.77 5.75
C PRO A 30 -51.91 -7.49 4.27
N VAL A 31 -53.04 -8.08 3.88
CA VAL A 31 -53.66 -8.20 2.56
C VAL A 31 -54.35 -6.89 2.14
N GLY A 32 -54.30 -6.54 0.85
CA GLY A 32 -55.10 -5.46 0.26
C GLY A 32 -55.25 -5.60 -1.25
N TYR A 33 -56.46 -5.94 -1.71
CA TYR A 33 -56.90 -6.04 -3.10
C TYR A 33 -57.16 -4.64 -3.70
N GLY A 34 -56.80 -4.41 -4.97
CA GLY A 34 -57.38 -3.30 -5.76
C GLY A 34 -56.68 -2.97 -7.10
N GLY A 35 -57.29 -3.37 -8.21
CA GLY A 35 -57.44 -2.54 -9.42
C GLY A 35 -56.36 -2.57 -10.52
N PRO A 36 -56.73 -2.74 -11.82
CA PRO A 36 -55.80 -2.75 -12.94
C PRO A 36 -55.62 -1.35 -13.55
N GLY A 37 -54.37 -1.00 -13.89
CA GLY A 37 -54.04 0.22 -14.64
C GLY A 37 -52.58 0.18 -15.09
N GLY A 38 -52.35 0.18 -16.40
CA GLY A 38 -51.01 0.16 -16.98
C GLY A 38 -50.28 1.50 -16.84
N ASN A 39 -48.96 1.45 -16.70
CA ASN A 39 -47.98 2.14 -17.55
C ASN A 39 -46.58 2.15 -16.91
N ALA A 40 -45.59 2.17 -17.80
CA ALA A 40 -44.20 2.59 -17.61
C ALA A 40 -43.30 1.72 -16.71
N LEU A 41 -42.57 0.82 -17.37
CA LEU A 41 -41.25 0.37 -16.92
C LEU A 41 -40.29 1.56 -16.93
N ILE A 42 -40.27 2.34 -15.85
CA ILE A 42 -39.15 3.21 -15.51
C ILE A 42 -38.09 2.34 -14.84
N SER A 43 -37.07 1.95 -15.61
CA SER A 43 -35.81 1.49 -15.04
C SER A 43 -35.19 2.65 -14.25
N PRO A 44 -34.85 2.49 -12.96
CA PRO A 44 -34.08 3.51 -12.26
C PRO A 44 -32.68 3.54 -12.87
N THR A 45 -32.37 4.63 -13.56
CA THR A 45 -31.01 4.98 -13.97
C THR A 45 -30.12 5.02 -12.73
N SER A 46 -29.27 4.01 -12.58
CA SER A 46 -28.25 3.90 -11.54
C SER A 46 -27.11 4.89 -11.83
N THR A 47 -27.27 6.15 -11.41
CA THR A 47 -26.21 7.18 -11.51
C THR A 47 -25.43 7.36 -10.19
N ALA A 48 -25.75 6.60 -9.15
CA ALA A 48 -25.16 6.77 -7.80
C ALA A 48 -23.84 6.01 -7.57
N SER A 49 -23.40 5.18 -8.50
CA SER A 49 -22.26 4.26 -8.27
C SER A 49 -20.88 4.90 -8.46
N THR A 50 -20.77 6.02 -9.19
CA THR A 50 -19.46 6.62 -9.50
C THR A 50 -18.87 7.41 -8.33
N SER A 51 -19.69 8.14 -7.56
CA SER A 51 -19.18 9.02 -6.49
C SER A 51 -18.73 8.25 -5.24
N ALA A 52 -19.35 7.11 -4.92
CA ALA A 52 -18.97 6.29 -3.76
C ALA A 52 -17.67 5.49 -4.01
N HIS A 53 -17.39 5.14 -5.27
CA HIS A 53 -16.21 4.38 -5.64
C HIS A 53 -14.90 5.17 -5.48
N VAL A 54 -14.94 6.48 -5.73
CA VAL A 54 -13.77 7.36 -5.59
C VAL A 54 -13.30 7.43 -4.12
N GLY A 55 -14.24 7.55 -3.16
CA GLY A 55 -13.89 7.65 -1.74
C GLY A 55 -13.22 6.39 -1.17
N GLN A 56 -13.60 5.20 -1.63
CA GLN A 56 -13.05 3.94 -1.14
C GLN A 56 -11.62 3.67 -1.64
N PHE A 57 -11.29 4.12 -2.85
CA PHE A 57 -10.00 3.84 -3.50
C PHE A 57 -9.16 5.10 -3.69
N SER A 58 -9.28 6.06 -2.77
CA SER A 58 -8.45 7.27 -2.75
C SER A 58 -7.16 7.04 -1.95
N PHE A 59 -6.04 7.52 -2.49
CA PHE A 59 -4.79 7.61 -1.74
C PHE A 59 -4.82 8.89 -0.87
N PRO A 60 -4.17 8.92 0.31
CA PRO A 60 -4.17 10.12 1.15
C PRO A 60 -3.64 11.36 0.41
N ALA A 61 -4.39 12.46 0.47
CA ALA A 61 -4.03 13.75 -0.10
C ALA A 61 -4.16 14.83 1.01
N PRO A 62 -3.07 15.48 1.44
CA PRO A 62 -1.69 15.37 0.95
C PRO A 62 -1.04 13.99 1.20
N PRO A 63 0.00 13.62 0.44
CA PRO A 63 0.63 12.32 0.58
C PRO A 63 1.41 12.22 1.90
N PRO A 64 1.53 11.02 2.50
CA PRO A 64 2.32 10.83 3.70
C PRO A 64 3.79 11.18 3.50
N LYS A 65 4.42 11.69 4.56
CA LYS A 65 5.87 11.89 4.58
C LYS A 65 6.57 10.57 4.28
N ALA A 66 7.34 10.55 3.20
CA ALA A 66 8.21 9.45 2.81
C ALA A 66 9.64 9.68 3.33
N SER A 67 10.47 8.63 3.27
CA SER A 67 11.92 8.72 3.50
C SER A 67 12.63 9.59 2.44
N GLY A 68 12.03 9.68 1.25
CA GLY A 68 12.46 10.61 0.22
C GLY A 68 11.48 10.69 -0.92
N THR A 69 11.65 11.73 -1.75
CA THR A 69 10.88 11.96 -2.97
C THR A 69 11.78 12.36 -4.14
N ILE A 70 11.32 12.14 -5.37
CA ILE A 70 11.98 12.58 -6.61
C ILE A 70 10.94 12.86 -7.70
N ILE A 71 11.21 13.77 -8.62
CA ILE A 71 10.41 13.96 -9.83
C ILE A 71 11.00 13.11 -10.95
N LEU A 72 10.17 12.29 -11.59
CA LEU A 72 10.56 11.42 -12.69
C LEU A 72 10.37 12.17 -14.02
N THR A 73 11.45 12.29 -14.79
CA THR A 73 11.45 13.05 -16.05
C THR A 73 11.35 12.16 -17.29
N SER A 74 11.59 10.86 -17.15
CA SER A 74 11.57 9.91 -18.27
C SER A 74 10.24 9.17 -18.44
N VAL A 75 9.26 9.45 -17.59
CA VAL A 75 7.92 8.85 -17.66
C VAL A 75 6.94 9.88 -18.24
N GLY A 76 6.22 9.52 -19.29
CA GLY A 76 5.28 10.44 -19.93
C GLY A 76 4.27 9.75 -20.85
N GLY A 77 3.40 10.55 -21.46
CA GLY A 77 2.38 10.06 -22.38
C GLY A 77 1.44 11.17 -22.83
N ALA A 78 0.58 10.88 -23.80
CA ALA A 78 -0.49 11.80 -24.20
C ALA A 78 -1.66 11.78 -23.20
N THR A 79 -1.82 10.67 -22.47
CA THR A 79 -2.94 10.41 -21.57
C THR A 79 -2.46 9.80 -20.26
N LEU A 80 -3.28 9.90 -19.21
CA LEU A 80 -2.99 9.30 -17.91
C LEU A 80 -2.83 7.77 -17.99
N ASP A 81 -3.58 7.08 -18.86
CA ASP A 81 -3.42 5.64 -19.08
C ASP A 81 -2.13 5.29 -19.83
N GLY A 82 -1.62 6.17 -20.68
CA GLY A 82 -0.29 6.03 -21.29
C GLY A 82 0.82 6.04 -20.24
N VAL A 83 0.78 7.03 -19.34
CA VAL A 83 1.71 7.16 -18.20
C VAL A 83 1.60 5.95 -17.27
N ALA A 84 0.38 5.54 -16.92
CA ALA A 84 0.13 4.37 -16.10
C ALA A 84 0.68 3.08 -16.75
N GLY A 85 0.50 2.92 -18.06
CA GLY A 85 1.04 1.80 -18.82
C GLY A 85 2.56 1.75 -18.81
N GLU A 86 3.22 2.90 -18.93
CA GLU A 86 4.67 3.00 -18.82
C GLU A 86 5.18 2.61 -17.43
N LEU A 87 4.59 3.16 -16.37
CA LEU A 87 4.91 2.80 -14.98
C LEU A 87 4.74 1.29 -14.75
N ALA A 88 3.59 0.74 -15.13
CA ALA A 88 3.28 -0.68 -14.97
C ALA A 88 4.27 -1.59 -15.73
N LYS A 89 4.67 -1.20 -16.94
CA LYS A 89 5.64 -1.93 -17.77
C LYS A 89 6.99 -2.05 -17.09
N TYR A 90 7.53 -0.95 -16.55
CA TYR A 90 8.84 -0.96 -15.88
C TYR A 90 8.78 -1.63 -14.49
N LEU A 91 7.70 -1.40 -13.74
CA LEU A 91 7.45 -2.10 -12.48
C LEU A 91 7.42 -3.62 -12.66
N LYS A 92 6.72 -4.10 -13.70
CA LYS A 92 6.68 -5.52 -14.05
C LYS A 92 8.06 -6.07 -14.43
N ARG A 93 8.87 -5.32 -15.17
CA ARG A 93 10.26 -5.71 -15.51
C ARG A 93 11.12 -5.87 -14.26
N ALA A 94 10.96 -4.99 -13.28
CA ALA A 94 11.59 -5.06 -11.96
C ALA A 94 10.96 -6.08 -10.99
N LYS A 95 9.97 -6.86 -11.44
CA LYS A 95 9.23 -7.91 -10.71
C LYS A 95 8.25 -7.39 -9.64
N TYR A 96 7.84 -6.13 -9.69
CA TYR A 96 6.70 -5.63 -8.92
C TYR A 96 5.41 -5.99 -9.64
N GLU A 97 4.91 -7.20 -9.39
CA GLU A 97 3.70 -7.72 -10.04
C GLU A 97 2.42 -7.38 -9.28
N GLN A 98 2.53 -7.16 -7.96
CA GLN A 98 1.43 -6.75 -7.11
C GLN A 98 1.45 -5.23 -6.93
N LEU A 99 0.49 -4.57 -7.55
CA LEU A 99 0.30 -3.13 -7.57
C LEU A 99 -1.08 -2.76 -7.02
N GLY A 100 -1.15 -1.66 -6.29
CA GLY A 100 -2.40 -1.01 -5.88
C GLY A 100 -2.58 0.30 -6.61
N TRP A 101 -3.68 0.44 -7.35
CA TRP A 101 -4.04 1.67 -8.04
C TRP A 101 -5.05 2.47 -7.23
N TYR A 102 -4.83 3.78 -7.15
CA TYR A 102 -5.65 4.69 -6.37
C TYR A 102 -5.97 5.96 -7.14
N TYR A 103 -7.10 6.55 -6.83
CA TYR A 103 -7.40 7.92 -7.22
C TYR A 103 -6.54 8.89 -6.42
N TYR A 104 -6.14 9.96 -7.09
CA TYR A 104 -5.51 11.13 -6.49
C TYR A 104 -6.12 12.39 -7.12
N PRO A 105 -6.18 13.55 -6.43
CA PRO A 105 -6.57 14.79 -7.06
C PRO A 105 -5.88 15.00 -8.40
N GLU A 106 -6.66 15.23 -9.45
CA GLU A 106 -6.18 15.43 -10.83
C GLU A 106 -5.25 14.34 -11.38
N GLY A 107 -5.32 13.12 -10.86
CA GLY A 107 -4.54 12.01 -11.40
C GLY A 107 -4.70 10.70 -10.63
N PHE A 108 -3.58 10.04 -10.34
CA PHE A 108 -3.59 8.70 -9.75
C PHE A 108 -2.32 8.39 -8.96
N VAL A 109 -2.38 7.35 -8.14
CA VAL A 109 -1.21 6.72 -7.51
C VAL A 109 -1.13 5.26 -7.91
N VAL A 110 0.09 4.77 -8.14
CA VAL A 110 0.40 3.34 -8.14
C VAL A 110 1.38 3.03 -7.03
N ALA A 111 0.97 2.17 -6.10
CA ALA A 111 1.78 1.72 -4.98
C ALA A 111 2.26 0.28 -5.20
N THR A 112 3.51 0.00 -4.86
CA THR A 112 4.09 -1.34 -4.94
C THR A 112 3.82 -2.14 -3.67
N ARG A 113 3.94 -3.46 -3.77
CA ARG A 113 4.11 -4.33 -2.58
C ARG A 113 5.33 -3.95 -1.75
N LEU A 114 5.29 -4.32 -0.47
CA LEU A 114 6.45 -4.26 0.44
C LEU A 114 7.56 -5.18 -0.09
N GLU A 115 8.79 -4.65 -0.05
CA GLU A 115 10.00 -5.34 -0.48
C GLU A 115 11.04 -5.32 0.63
N GLN A 116 11.63 -6.47 0.94
CA GLN A 116 12.84 -6.52 1.76
C GLN A 116 14.08 -6.13 0.97
N ILE A 117 14.92 -5.30 1.60
CA ILE A 117 16.16 -4.80 1.04
C ILE A 117 17.33 -5.05 1.98
N GLU A 118 18.53 -5.04 1.42
CA GLU A 118 19.79 -4.97 2.16
C GLU A 118 20.09 -3.53 2.57
N ALA A 119 21.07 -3.32 3.45
CA ALA A 119 21.51 -1.99 3.85
C ALA A 119 21.96 -1.12 2.66
N THR A 120 22.43 -1.75 1.57
CA THR A 120 22.82 -1.09 0.32
C THR A 120 21.64 -0.74 -0.60
N GLY A 121 20.39 -0.97 -0.17
CA GLY A 121 19.18 -0.74 -0.97
C GLY A 121 18.90 -1.81 -2.03
N LYS A 122 19.77 -2.82 -2.17
CA LYS A 122 19.55 -3.94 -3.10
C LYS A 122 18.45 -4.86 -2.58
N PRO A 123 17.64 -5.48 -3.46
CA PRO A 123 16.66 -6.47 -3.07
C PRO A 123 17.31 -7.63 -2.30
N LYS A 124 16.69 -8.02 -1.18
CA LYS A 124 17.21 -9.09 -0.32
C LYS A 124 17.39 -10.39 -1.10
N GLN A 125 18.55 -11.01 -0.94
CA GLN A 125 18.84 -12.34 -1.50
C GLN A 125 18.67 -13.46 -0.44
N PRO A 126 18.29 -14.68 -0.86
CA PRO A 126 17.82 -15.05 -2.21
C PRO A 126 16.45 -14.44 -2.54
N ALA A 127 16.06 -14.45 -3.82
CA ALA A 127 14.82 -13.83 -4.31
C ALA A 127 13.53 -14.26 -3.56
N SER A 128 13.51 -15.43 -2.91
CA SER A 128 12.40 -15.87 -2.06
C SER A 128 12.21 -14.99 -0.80
N LYS A 129 13.27 -14.36 -0.31
CA LYS A 129 13.24 -13.46 0.86
C LYS A 129 12.86 -12.02 0.53
N ARG A 130 13.03 -11.58 -0.72
CA ARG A 130 12.67 -10.23 -1.21
C ARG A 130 11.25 -9.81 -0.84
N TRP A 131 10.39 -10.81 -0.72
CA TRP A 131 8.94 -10.70 -0.76
C TRP A 131 8.25 -11.28 0.48
N SER A 132 9.03 -11.86 1.40
CA SER A 132 8.53 -12.41 2.65
C SER A 132 8.46 -11.30 3.71
N PRO A 133 7.76 -11.52 4.84
CA PRO A 133 8.05 -10.78 6.05
C PRO A 133 9.50 -11.06 6.52
N ALA A 134 10.20 -10.07 7.11
CA ALA A 134 11.58 -10.28 7.58
C ALA A 134 11.61 -11.16 8.84
N PHE A 135 10.57 -11.04 9.65
CA PHE A 135 10.34 -11.81 10.84
C PHE A 135 9.01 -12.55 10.65
N PRO A 136 9.01 -13.77 10.08
CA PRO A 136 7.82 -14.59 10.15
C PRO A 136 7.43 -14.76 11.61
N GLU A 137 6.15 -14.62 11.94
CA GLU A 137 5.68 -14.89 13.30
C GLU A 137 6.05 -16.35 13.64
N PRO A 138 6.88 -16.58 14.67
CA PRO A 138 7.23 -17.93 15.04
C PRO A 138 6.01 -18.63 15.62
N ASP A 139 5.65 -19.78 15.05
CA ASP A 139 4.54 -20.60 15.54
C ASP A 139 4.84 -21.17 16.94
N LYS A 140 6.13 -21.21 17.33
CA LYS A 140 6.60 -21.78 18.60
C LYS A 140 7.49 -20.80 19.37
N TRP A 141 7.31 -20.76 20.69
CA TRP A 141 8.03 -19.84 21.57
C TRP A 141 9.56 -19.96 21.53
N TRP A 142 10.12 -21.15 21.22
CA TRP A 142 11.57 -21.35 21.12
C TRP A 142 12.16 -20.86 19.79
N GLU A 143 11.36 -20.78 18.72
CA GLU A 143 11.77 -20.17 17.44
C GLU A 143 11.98 -18.66 17.62
N ARG A 144 11.17 -18.03 18.50
CA ARG A 144 11.35 -16.62 18.91
C ARG A 144 12.67 -16.40 19.65
N VAL A 145 13.08 -17.33 20.52
CA VAL A 145 14.35 -17.26 21.26
C VAL A 145 15.56 -17.43 20.33
N LEU A 146 15.49 -18.34 19.35
CA LEU A 146 16.57 -18.52 18.37
C LEU A 146 16.66 -17.35 17.39
N ALA A 147 15.53 -16.74 17.04
CA ALA A 147 15.48 -15.53 16.23
C ALA A 147 16.26 -14.39 16.90
N THR A 148 16.24 -14.24 18.22
CA THR A 148 16.90 -13.11 18.89
C THR A 148 18.44 -13.12 18.83
N ILE A 149 19.09 -14.26 18.52
CA ILE A 149 20.54 -14.42 18.76
C ILE A 149 21.42 -13.89 17.61
N HIS A 150 20.89 -13.74 16.38
CA HIS A 150 21.70 -13.35 15.21
C HIS A 150 20.97 -12.53 14.12
N ILE A 151 19.90 -11.79 14.43
CA ILE A 151 19.15 -11.10 13.36
C ILE A 151 19.78 -9.74 13.03
N ALA A 152 20.22 -9.63 11.77
CA ALA A 152 20.45 -8.32 11.14
C ALA A 152 19.10 -7.62 10.93
N PRO A 153 19.01 -6.30 11.16
CA PRO A 153 17.77 -5.54 11.03
C PRO A 153 17.05 -5.81 9.70
N GLY A 154 15.74 -5.97 9.77
CA GLY A 154 14.88 -6.05 8.60
C GLY A 154 14.72 -4.66 8.00
N ARG A 155 15.16 -4.47 6.76
CA ARG A 155 14.89 -3.24 6.01
C ARG A 155 13.89 -3.50 4.91
N PHE A 156 12.95 -2.58 4.77
CA PHE A 156 11.87 -2.71 3.81
C PHE A 156 11.68 -1.42 3.04
N ARG A 157 11.20 -1.53 1.81
CA ARG A 157 10.71 -0.37 1.06
C ARG A 157 9.36 -0.62 0.39
N VAL A 158 8.62 0.47 0.23
CA VAL A 158 7.45 0.60 -0.64
C VAL A 158 7.67 1.80 -1.54
N PHE A 159 7.37 1.68 -2.83
CA PHE A 159 7.29 2.83 -3.71
C PHE A 159 5.84 3.25 -3.93
N ALA A 160 5.60 4.56 -3.98
CA ALA A 160 4.37 5.13 -4.52
C ALA A 160 4.74 6.11 -5.63
N PHE A 161 4.15 5.93 -6.81
CA PHE A 161 4.31 6.84 -7.93
C PHE A 161 3.02 7.65 -8.05
N ILE A 162 3.12 8.95 -7.78
CA ILE A 162 2.00 9.87 -7.74
C ILE A 162 2.04 10.72 -9.01
N VAL A 163 0.98 10.63 -9.81
CA VAL A 163 0.78 11.46 -11.00
C VAL A 163 -0.30 12.46 -10.68
N THR A 164 0.04 13.75 -10.67
CA THR A 164 -0.86 14.84 -10.31
C THR A 164 -0.36 16.17 -10.86
N LYS A 165 -1.22 17.18 -10.88
CA LYS A 165 -0.82 18.58 -11.09
C LYS A 165 -0.45 19.29 -9.78
N ASP A 166 -1.01 18.83 -8.67
CA ASP A 166 -0.78 19.39 -7.35
C ASP A 166 -0.70 18.28 -6.30
N LEU A 167 0.38 18.27 -5.53
CA LEU A 167 0.56 17.38 -4.37
C LEU A 167 -0.10 17.94 -3.12
N GLY A 168 -0.38 19.24 -3.09
CA GLY A 168 -0.72 19.98 -1.90
C GLY A 168 0.45 20.03 -0.91
N GLY A 169 0.16 19.74 0.36
CA GLY A 169 1.15 19.67 1.44
C GLY A 169 1.78 18.29 1.61
N VAL A 170 2.16 17.97 2.85
CA VAL A 170 2.62 16.62 3.25
C VAL A 170 1.89 16.25 4.53
N SER A 171 1.37 15.02 4.62
CA SER A 171 0.77 14.50 5.86
C SER A 171 1.84 13.80 6.73
N PRO A 172 1.54 13.52 8.01
CA PRO A 172 2.44 12.73 8.85
C PRO A 172 2.85 11.39 8.21
N PRO A 173 4.02 10.84 8.56
CA PRO A 173 4.44 9.53 8.09
C PRO A 173 3.44 8.45 8.52
N VAL A 174 3.36 7.37 7.74
CA VAL A 174 2.53 6.21 8.04
C VAL A 174 3.39 5.03 8.52
N GLU A 175 2.79 4.16 9.32
CA GLU A 175 3.38 2.90 9.77
C GLU A 175 3.62 1.93 8.61
N ARG A 176 4.57 1.01 8.77
CA ARG A 176 4.96 0.03 7.73
C ARG A 176 3.76 -0.81 7.28
N GLU A 177 2.92 -1.21 8.22
CA GLU A 177 1.73 -2.04 8.00
C GLU A 177 0.72 -1.34 7.09
N THR A 178 0.57 -0.02 7.26
CA THR A 178 -0.29 0.81 6.39
C THR A 178 0.29 0.89 4.98
N ALA A 179 1.61 1.09 4.85
CA ALA A 179 2.28 1.14 3.55
C ALA A 179 2.24 -0.22 2.82
N GLU A 180 2.43 -1.32 3.55
CA GLU A 180 2.34 -2.70 3.04
C GLU A 180 0.95 -2.99 2.44
N ALA A 181 -0.10 -2.51 3.11
CA ALA A 181 -1.48 -2.67 2.68
C ALA A 181 -1.82 -1.91 1.38
N TRP A 182 -1.00 -0.95 0.92
CA TRP A 182 -1.34 -0.20 -0.29
C TRP A 182 -1.40 -1.06 -1.55
N SER A 183 -0.52 -2.06 -1.66
CA SER A 183 -0.52 -2.95 -2.83
C SER A 183 -1.77 -3.86 -2.90
N SER A 184 -2.38 -4.17 -1.75
CA SER A 184 -3.52 -5.06 -1.64
C SER A 184 -4.85 -4.30 -1.55
N GLY A 185 -4.87 -3.11 -0.93
CA GLY A 185 -6.06 -2.29 -0.71
C GLY A 185 -6.49 -1.44 -1.90
N GLY A 186 -5.59 -1.17 -2.86
CA GLY A 186 -5.91 -0.44 -4.08
C GLY A 186 -6.65 -1.30 -5.12
N LEU A 187 -7.15 -0.64 -6.16
CA LEU A 187 -7.69 -1.29 -7.34
C LEU A 187 -6.62 -2.16 -8.00
N LYS A 188 -7.01 -3.32 -8.55
CA LYS A 188 -6.08 -4.25 -9.23
C LYS A 188 -5.76 -3.86 -10.66
N MET A 189 -6.55 -2.95 -11.22
CA MET A 189 -6.39 -2.42 -12.56
C MET A 189 -6.51 -0.91 -12.51
N PHE A 190 -5.92 -0.26 -13.51
CA PHE A 190 -6.03 1.18 -13.66
C PHE A 190 -7.52 1.61 -13.77
N PRO A 191 -7.96 2.63 -13.02
CA PRO A 191 -9.32 3.14 -13.06
C PRO A 191 -9.78 3.48 -14.47
N SER A 192 -10.96 2.97 -14.87
CA SER A 192 -11.44 3.13 -16.24
C SER A 192 -11.87 4.55 -16.58
N ASP A 193 -12.35 5.31 -15.61
CA ASP A 193 -12.76 6.71 -15.75
C ASP A 193 -11.58 7.68 -15.93
N LEU A 194 -10.36 7.25 -15.56
CA LEU A 194 -9.13 7.99 -15.84
C LEU A 194 -8.55 7.69 -17.23
N LYS A 195 -9.04 6.63 -17.91
CA LYS A 195 -8.57 6.28 -19.25
C LYS A 195 -8.92 7.40 -20.24
N GLY A 196 -7.95 7.81 -21.04
CA GLY A 196 -8.12 8.87 -22.03
C GLY A 196 -8.13 10.29 -21.47
N LYS A 197 -8.05 10.50 -20.13
CA LYS A 197 -7.80 11.84 -19.58
C LYS A 197 -6.43 12.33 -20.04
N PRO A 198 -6.29 13.59 -20.47
CA PRO A 198 -5.03 14.10 -21.00
C PRO A 198 -3.96 14.21 -19.91
N PHE A 199 -2.74 13.80 -20.24
CA PHE A 199 -1.54 14.13 -19.46
C PHE A 199 -0.94 15.41 -20.05
N THR A 200 -0.96 16.48 -19.27
CA THR A 200 -0.57 17.84 -19.70
C THR A 200 0.78 18.24 -19.12
N ALA A 201 1.33 19.37 -19.58
CA ALA A 201 2.58 19.93 -19.05
C ALA A 201 2.52 20.31 -17.55
N ASP A 202 1.31 20.49 -17.01
CA ASP A 202 1.10 20.79 -15.59
C ASP A 202 1.17 19.52 -14.72
N HIS A 203 1.14 18.33 -15.31
CA HIS A 203 1.26 17.10 -14.55
C HIS A 203 2.72 16.77 -14.28
N HIS A 204 2.96 16.26 -13.08
CA HIS A 204 4.24 15.75 -12.64
C HIS A 204 4.10 14.29 -12.20
N VAL A 205 5.15 13.51 -12.44
CA VAL A 205 5.26 12.13 -11.94
C VAL A 205 6.24 12.14 -10.78
N HIS A 206 5.75 11.93 -9.57
CA HIS A 206 6.57 11.90 -8.37
C HIS A 206 6.81 10.47 -7.92
N GLY A 207 8.07 10.11 -7.68
CA GLY A 207 8.45 8.87 -7.01
C GLY A 207 8.67 9.09 -5.52
N TYR A 208 7.90 8.38 -4.69
CA TYR A 208 8.05 8.35 -3.24
C TYR A 208 8.65 7.01 -2.82
N ALA A 209 9.64 7.04 -1.93
CA ALA A 209 10.18 5.82 -1.29
C ALA A 209 9.93 5.86 0.22
N TYR A 210 9.17 4.90 0.71
CA TYR A 210 8.94 4.69 2.15
C TYR A 210 9.86 3.57 2.59
N VAL A 211 10.87 3.89 3.40
CA VAL A 211 11.88 2.94 3.85
C VAL A 211 11.72 2.73 5.35
N TYR A 212 11.56 1.48 5.73
CA TYR A 212 11.38 1.08 7.12
C TYR A 212 12.53 0.23 7.59
N GLU A 213 12.96 0.44 8.82
CA GLU A 213 13.91 -0.40 9.52
C GLU A 213 13.27 -0.99 10.77
N GLN A 214 13.44 -2.29 10.96
CA GLN A 214 12.98 -3.02 12.13
C GLN A 214 14.20 -3.71 12.73
N ALA A 215 14.66 -3.26 13.89
CA ALA A 215 15.89 -3.78 14.48
C ALA A 215 15.73 -5.25 14.87
N ASN A 216 14.60 -5.58 15.50
CA ASN A 216 14.27 -6.91 16.00
C ASN A 216 12.79 -7.25 15.79
N ALA A 217 12.44 -8.53 15.89
CA ALA A 217 11.07 -9.02 15.68
C ALA A 217 10.02 -8.37 16.59
N ASP A 218 10.42 -7.96 17.80
CA ASP A 218 9.55 -7.39 18.83
C ASP A 218 9.52 -5.85 18.79
N GLU A 219 10.27 -5.23 17.89
CA GLU A 219 10.30 -3.77 17.75
C GLU A 219 9.37 -3.30 16.62
N THR A 220 8.77 -2.12 16.84
CA THR A 220 7.97 -1.45 15.83
C THR A 220 8.88 -0.95 14.70
N PRO A 221 8.58 -1.26 13.43
CA PRO A 221 9.33 -0.72 12.31
C PRO A 221 9.24 0.80 12.25
N GLU A 222 10.38 1.47 12.11
CA GLU A 222 10.47 2.93 12.04
C GLU A 222 10.74 3.38 10.61
N LEU A 223 10.13 4.49 10.19
CA LEU A 223 10.45 5.13 8.93
C LEU A 223 11.83 5.80 9.05
N VAL A 224 12.76 5.42 8.19
CA VAL A 224 14.15 5.89 8.25
C VAL A 224 14.52 6.68 7.01
N ASP A 225 15.36 7.69 7.22
CA ASP A 225 16.08 8.38 6.14
C ASP A 225 17.38 7.61 5.81
N GLY A 226 17.93 7.81 4.61
CA GLY A 226 19.15 7.11 4.23
C GLY A 226 19.53 7.29 2.77
N LEU A 227 19.50 6.20 2.01
CA LEU A 227 19.75 6.24 0.57
C LEU A 227 18.74 7.16 -0.13
N SER A 228 19.20 7.83 -1.18
CA SER A 228 18.32 8.67 -1.97
C SER A 228 17.26 7.82 -2.68
N VAL A 229 16.13 8.44 -3.06
CA VAL A 229 15.12 7.74 -3.87
C VAL A 229 15.72 7.29 -5.21
N HIS A 230 16.62 8.08 -5.79
CA HIS A 230 17.38 7.71 -6.97
C HIS A 230 18.10 6.37 -6.78
N ASP A 231 18.88 6.23 -5.70
CA ASP A 231 19.63 5.00 -5.41
C ASP A 231 18.69 3.81 -5.17
N HIS A 232 17.57 4.04 -4.50
CA HIS A 232 16.55 3.01 -4.32
C HIS A 232 15.93 2.57 -5.64
N LEU A 233 15.62 3.48 -6.55
CA LEU A 233 15.08 3.16 -7.87
C LEU A 233 16.11 2.37 -8.70
N VAL A 234 17.36 2.82 -8.75
CA VAL A 234 18.44 2.10 -9.46
C VAL A 234 18.63 0.70 -8.87
N ALA A 235 18.74 0.57 -7.54
CA ALA A 235 18.92 -0.71 -6.88
C ALA A 235 17.69 -1.64 -7.05
N ALA A 236 16.49 -1.09 -7.25
CA ALA A 236 15.27 -1.84 -7.55
C ALA A 236 15.20 -2.35 -9.01
N GLY A 237 16.11 -1.92 -9.89
CA GLY A 237 16.00 -2.16 -11.32
C GLY A 237 14.99 -1.21 -12.01
N LEU A 238 14.73 -0.06 -11.41
CA LEU A 238 13.87 1.02 -11.90
C LEU A 238 14.68 2.25 -12.35
N GLY A 239 15.97 2.08 -12.65
CA GLY A 239 16.88 3.14 -13.12
C GLY A 239 16.36 3.93 -14.32
N HIS A 240 15.56 3.30 -15.19
CA HIS A 240 14.97 3.97 -16.35
C HIS A 240 14.19 5.24 -15.96
N PHE A 241 13.53 5.24 -14.80
CA PHE A 241 12.76 6.40 -14.32
C PHE A 241 13.61 7.63 -14.00
N VAL A 242 14.92 7.44 -13.86
CA VAL A 242 15.90 8.47 -13.49
C VAL A 242 17.03 8.61 -14.51
N GLY A 243 16.94 7.95 -15.68
CA GLY A 243 17.87 8.13 -16.79
C GLY A 243 19.01 7.11 -16.90
N GLU A 244 18.90 5.97 -16.21
CA GLU A 244 19.85 4.84 -16.25
C GLU A 244 19.26 3.62 -17.00
#